data_AF-A0A5C9EYX9-F1
#
_entry.id   AF-A0A5C9EYX9-F1
#
_cell.length_a   1.000
_cell.length_b   1.000
_cell.length_c   1.000
_cell.angle_alpha   90.00
_cell.angle_beta   90.00
_cell.angle_gamma   90.00
#
_symmetry.space_group_name_H-M   'P 1'
#
loop_
_entity.id
_entity.type
_entity.pdbx_description
1 polymer ?
#
loop_
_entity_poly.entity_id
_entity_poly.type
_entity_poly.pdbx_seq_one_letter_code
_entity_poly.pdbx_strand_id
1 'polypeptide(L)'
;MIKRVKELRPDADIASPKFREFLEKFESEINRGISTLCVLSIINSYEEKGIYGYKILKVLEEETEEMLIIEEGTLYPLLKNLERDEIIHSQKQTTGRRRKYYFLTENGKKILNYLTGYYSKLTKAISLLVDIKVELKNSYLYCPMCANKIDLSAEEKRFCAVCGYNIEQELNERRKE
;
A
#
# COMPACT_ATOMS: atom_id res chain seq x y z
N MET A 1 16.45 -7.34 0.53
CA MET A 1 17.71 -6.83 -0.06
C MET A 1 18.91 -7.67 0.36
N ILE A 2 19.00 -8.08 1.62
CA ILE A 2 20.11 -8.88 2.14
C ILE A 2 20.29 -10.23 1.43
N LYS A 3 19.18 -10.88 1.07
CA LYS A 3 19.18 -12.14 0.31
C LYS A 3 19.88 -12.07 -1.06
N ARG A 4 20.11 -10.85 -1.59
CA ARG A 4 20.77 -10.64 -2.90
C ARG A 4 22.30 -10.64 -2.81
N VAL A 5 22.85 -10.49 -1.59
CA VAL A 5 24.31 -10.49 -1.40
C VAL A 5 24.81 -11.92 -1.51
N LYS A 6 25.46 -12.25 -2.64
CA LYS A 6 25.92 -13.61 -2.94
C LYS A 6 27.27 -13.92 -2.32
N GLU A 7 28.16 -12.94 -2.27
CA GLU A 7 29.51 -13.07 -1.74
C GLU A 7 29.65 -12.17 -0.52
N LEU A 8 29.95 -12.80 0.62
CA LEU A 8 30.09 -12.12 1.91
C LEU A 8 31.56 -12.03 2.26
N ARG A 9 32.03 -10.83 2.56
CA ARG A 9 33.32 -10.70 3.23
C ARG A 9 33.19 -11.25 4.66
N PRO A 10 34.23 -11.93 5.20
CA PRO A 10 34.16 -12.50 6.54
C PRO A 10 33.92 -11.47 7.66
N ASP A 11 34.27 -10.21 7.43
CA ASP A 11 34.13 -9.09 8.38
C ASP A 11 32.78 -8.36 8.30
N ALA A 12 31.90 -8.73 7.37
CA ALA A 12 30.59 -8.10 7.24
C ALA A 12 29.64 -8.58 8.35
N ASP A 13 28.80 -7.68 8.90
CA ASP A 13 27.85 -8.03 9.95
C ASP A 13 26.90 -9.16 9.54
N ILE A 14 26.47 -9.16 8.28
CA ILE A 14 25.58 -10.19 7.71
C ILE A 14 26.30 -11.53 7.44
N ALA A 15 27.61 -11.62 7.64
CA ALA A 15 28.32 -12.91 7.70
C ALA A 15 27.95 -13.67 8.99
N SER A 16 27.52 -12.97 10.05
CA SER A 16 26.92 -13.58 11.23
C SER A 16 25.54 -14.18 10.88
N PRO A 17 25.34 -15.50 11.03
CA PRO A 17 24.08 -16.14 10.67
C PRO A 17 22.89 -15.57 11.44
N LYS A 18 23.07 -15.32 12.74
CA LYS A 18 22.03 -14.78 13.63
C LYS A 18 21.62 -13.36 13.21
N PHE A 19 22.59 -12.52 12.87
CA PHE A 19 22.31 -11.14 12.46
C PHE A 19 21.59 -11.10 11.12
N ARG A 20 22.08 -11.90 10.15
CA ARG A 20 21.45 -12.05 8.84
C ARG A 20 20.01 -12.56 8.94
N GLU A 21 19.77 -13.62 9.70
CA GLU A 21 18.44 -14.19 9.88
C GLU A 21 17.45 -13.17 10.44
N PHE A 22 17.88 -12.40 11.46
CA PHE A 22 17.06 -11.33 12.03
C PHE A 22 16.65 -10.30 10.98
N LEU A 23 17.60 -9.82 10.19
CA LEU A 23 17.32 -8.81 9.16
C LEU A 23 16.46 -9.36 8.02
N GLU A 24 16.73 -10.57 7.53
CA GLU A 24 15.92 -11.20 6.48
C GLU A 24 14.47 -11.42 6.93
N LYS A 25 14.27 -11.83 8.20
CA LYS A 25 12.94 -11.98 8.78
C LYS A 25 12.24 -10.64 8.89
N PHE A 26 12.92 -9.62 9.41
CA PHE A 26 12.36 -8.27 9.55
C PHE A 26 11.95 -7.68 8.19
N GLU A 27 12.82 -7.76 7.17
CA GLU A 27 12.50 -7.34 5.79
C GLU A 27 11.24 -8.06 5.27
N SER A 28 11.12 -9.37 5.51
CA SER A 28 9.98 -10.16 5.06
C SER A 28 8.66 -9.78 5.76
N GLU A 29 8.72 -9.47 7.06
CA GLU A 29 7.53 -9.06 7.84
C GLU A 29 7.00 -7.71 7.37
N ILE A 30 7.90 -6.74 7.12
CA ILE A 30 7.55 -5.44 6.56
C ILE A 30 6.94 -5.60 5.16
N ASN A 31 7.61 -6.35 4.28
CA ASN A 31 7.12 -6.59 2.92
C ASN A 31 5.73 -7.23 2.93
N ARG A 32 5.49 -8.23 3.79
CA ARG A 32 4.17 -8.85 3.93
C ARG A 32 3.12 -7.86 4.40
N GLY A 33 3.47 -7.00 5.37
CA GLY A 33 2.57 -5.98 5.93
C GLY A 33 2.13 -4.95 4.89
N ILE A 34 3.04 -4.50 4.01
CA ILE A 34 2.76 -3.44 3.04
C ILE A 34 2.19 -3.95 1.71
N SER A 35 2.41 -5.24 1.38
CA SER A 35 2.05 -5.84 0.09
C SER A 35 0.59 -5.59 -0.32
N THR A 36 -0.35 -5.71 0.60
CA THR A 36 -1.77 -5.48 0.31
C THR A 36 -2.03 -4.05 -0.17
N LEU A 37 -1.47 -3.05 0.51
CA LEU A 37 -1.62 -1.65 0.11
C LEU A 37 -1.02 -1.40 -1.27
N CYS A 38 0.19 -1.91 -1.53
CA CYS A 38 0.85 -1.76 -2.82
C CYS A 38 0.07 -2.44 -3.96
N VAL A 39 -0.39 -3.68 -3.76
CA VAL A 39 -1.19 -4.42 -4.76
C VAL A 39 -2.50 -3.68 -5.06
N LEU A 40 -3.24 -3.23 -4.05
CA LEU A 40 -4.46 -2.45 -4.26
C LEU A 40 -4.19 -1.13 -4.99
N SER A 41 -3.07 -0.45 -4.66
CA SER A 41 -2.66 0.79 -5.33
C SER A 41 -2.35 0.56 -6.82
N ILE A 42 -1.67 -0.54 -7.15
CA ILE A 42 -1.39 -0.92 -8.53
C ILE A 42 -2.68 -1.28 -9.27
N ILE A 43 -3.60 -2.05 -8.66
CA ILE A 43 -4.88 -2.36 -9.31
C ILE A 43 -5.66 -1.07 -9.58
N ASN A 44 -5.64 -0.12 -8.64
CA ASN A 44 -6.31 1.17 -8.79
C ASN A 44 -5.79 2.00 -9.97
N SER A 45 -4.46 1.99 -10.22
CA SER A 45 -3.86 2.82 -11.28
C SER A 45 -4.19 2.37 -12.70
N TYR A 46 -4.77 1.18 -12.86
CA TYR A 46 -5.19 0.63 -14.15
C TYR A 46 -6.68 0.86 -14.45
N GLU A 47 -7.47 1.34 -13.47
CA GLU A 47 -8.87 1.74 -13.63
C GLU A 47 -9.68 0.73 -14.46
N GLU A 48 -10.37 1.20 -15.50
CA GLU A 48 -11.24 0.42 -16.39
C GLU A 48 -10.48 -0.59 -17.26
N LYS A 49 -9.15 -0.51 -17.38
CA LYS A 49 -8.35 -1.50 -18.10
C LYS A 49 -8.12 -2.77 -17.28
N GLY A 50 -8.10 -2.63 -15.96
CA GLY A 50 -7.69 -3.68 -15.03
C GLY A 50 -6.26 -4.16 -15.26
N ILE A 51 -5.81 -5.09 -14.42
CA ILE A 51 -4.45 -5.63 -14.49
C ILE A 51 -4.43 -7.12 -14.17
N TYR A 52 -3.60 -7.90 -14.87
CA TYR A 52 -3.44 -9.33 -14.62
C TYR A 52 -2.26 -9.61 -13.69
N GLY A 53 -2.32 -10.73 -12.96
CA GLY A 53 -1.41 -11.07 -11.86
C GLY A 53 0.08 -10.88 -12.16
N TYR A 54 0.58 -11.43 -13.26
CA TYR A 54 1.99 -11.27 -13.63
C TYR A 54 2.38 -9.80 -13.88
N LYS A 55 1.50 -8.96 -14.45
CA LYS A 55 1.82 -7.53 -14.63
C LYS A 55 1.82 -6.78 -13.29
N ILE A 56 1.00 -7.18 -12.31
CA ILE A 56 1.08 -6.62 -10.94
C ILE A 56 2.48 -6.82 -10.37
N LEU A 57 3.04 -8.03 -10.47
CA LEU A 57 4.39 -8.32 -10.00
C LEU A 57 5.43 -7.42 -10.65
N LYS A 58 5.36 -7.29 -11.98
CA LYS A 58 6.31 -6.47 -12.74
C LYS A 58 6.23 -5.00 -12.38
N VAL A 59 5.02 -4.45 -12.30
CA VAL A 59 4.82 -3.06 -11.87
C VAL A 59 5.33 -2.84 -10.45
N LEU A 60 5.09 -3.79 -9.54
CA LEU A 60 5.56 -3.67 -8.17
C LEU A 60 7.10 -3.65 -8.10
N GLU A 61 7.75 -4.54 -8.83
CA GLU A 61 9.22 -4.58 -8.93
C GLU A 61 9.76 -3.28 -9.54
N GLU A 62 9.18 -2.81 -10.64
CA GLU A 62 9.58 -1.60 -11.37
C GLU A 62 9.41 -0.33 -10.52
N GLU A 63 8.22 -0.11 -9.95
CA GLU A 63 7.88 1.12 -9.19
C GLU A 63 8.55 1.20 -7.82
N THR A 64 9.03 0.07 -7.28
CA THR A 64 9.73 0.03 -5.99
C THR A 64 11.23 -0.11 -6.13
N GLU A 65 11.78 -0.01 -7.35
CA GLU A 65 13.22 -0.22 -7.61
C GLU A 65 13.72 -1.53 -7.02
N GLU A 66 12.90 -2.58 -7.16
CA GLU A 66 13.12 -3.92 -6.64
C GLU A 66 13.27 -4.05 -5.12
N MET A 67 12.92 -3.01 -4.35
CA MET A 67 12.89 -3.05 -2.88
C MET A 67 11.79 -3.96 -2.35
N LEU A 68 10.64 -3.98 -3.03
CA LEU A 68 9.50 -4.83 -2.69
C LEU A 68 9.26 -5.85 -3.80
N ILE A 69 9.66 -7.09 -3.54
CA ILE A 69 9.44 -8.22 -4.43
C ILE A 69 8.51 -9.19 -3.72
N ILE A 70 7.43 -9.56 -4.41
CA ILE A 70 6.52 -10.60 -3.95
C ILE A 70 6.55 -11.75 -4.94
N GLU A 71 6.52 -12.98 -4.44
CA GLU A 71 6.48 -14.15 -5.29
C GLU A 71 5.03 -14.45 -5.74
N GLU A 72 4.88 -15.18 -6.84
CA GLU A 72 3.57 -15.66 -7.30
C GLU A 72 2.81 -16.41 -6.20
N GLY A 73 3.52 -17.24 -5.43
CA GLY A 73 2.98 -17.97 -4.29
C GLY A 73 2.43 -17.08 -3.16
N THR A 74 2.81 -15.80 -3.14
CA THR A 74 2.25 -14.80 -2.21
C THR A 74 1.13 -13.99 -2.85
N LEU A 75 1.32 -13.55 -4.10
CA LEU A 75 0.36 -12.70 -4.80
C LEU A 75 -0.99 -13.41 -5.04
N TYR A 76 -0.98 -14.63 -5.56
CA TYR A 76 -2.25 -15.27 -5.96
C TYR A 76 -3.16 -15.63 -4.78
N PRO A 77 -2.65 -16.14 -3.64
CA PRO A 77 -3.47 -16.26 -2.43
C PRO A 77 -4.00 -14.93 -1.92
N LEU A 78 -3.19 -13.86 -1.98
CA LEU A 78 -3.64 -12.51 -1.62
C LEU A 78 -4.81 -12.06 -2.52
N LEU A 79 -4.66 -12.15 -3.84
CA LEU A 79 -5.72 -11.80 -4.79
C LEU A 79 -7.00 -12.63 -4.58
N LYS A 80 -6.85 -13.92 -4.29
CA LYS A 80 -7.99 -14.79 -3.98
C LYS A 80 -8.73 -14.34 -2.72
N ASN A 81 -8.00 -13.96 -1.66
CA ASN A 81 -8.60 -13.44 -0.44
C ASN A 81 -9.29 -12.10 -0.68
N LEU A 82 -8.64 -11.17 -1.38
CA LEU A 82 -9.22 -9.87 -1.72
C LEU A 82 -10.49 -9.99 -2.55
N GLU A 83 -10.56 -10.97 -3.46
CA GLU A 83 -11.75 -11.22 -4.28
C GLU A 83 -12.87 -11.87 -3.46
N ARG A 84 -12.54 -12.83 -2.59
CA ARG A 84 -13.50 -13.42 -1.64
C ARG A 84 -14.11 -12.36 -0.74
N ASP A 85 -13.31 -11.41 -0.30
CA ASP A 85 -13.72 -10.33 0.62
C ASP A 85 -14.34 -9.14 -0.14
N GLU A 86 -14.64 -9.30 -1.44
CA GLU A 86 -15.28 -8.31 -2.33
C GLU A 86 -14.54 -6.96 -2.42
N ILE A 87 -13.24 -6.95 -2.13
CA ILE A 87 -12.36 -5.77 -2.24
C ILE A 87 -11.95 -5.58 -3.70
N ILE A 88 -11.73 -6.67 -4.41
CA ILE A 88 -11.48 -6.68 -5.86
C ILE A 88 -12.51 -7.57 -6.54
N HIS A 89 -12.73 -7.34 -7.83
CA HIS A 89 -13.42 -8.28 -8.70
C HIS A 89 -12.54 -8.60 -9.90
N SER A 90 -12.95 -9.56 -10.71
CA SER A 90 -12.17 -9.98 -11.87
C SER A 90 -13.00 -10.28 -13.11
N GLN A 91 -12.35 -10.15 -14.25
CA GLN A 91 -12.89 -10.52 -15.55
C GLN A 91 -11.91 -11.45 -16.28
N LYS A 92 -12.44 -12.44 -16.97
CA LYS A 92 -11.64 -13.37 -17.79
C LYS A 92 -11.60 -12.85 -19.22
N GLN A 93 -10.40 -12.79 -19.79
CA GLN A 93 -10.26 -12.55 -21.23
C GLN A 93 -10.79 -13.77 -22.01
N THR A 94 -11.70 -13.54 -22.95
CA THR A 94 -12.38 -14.58 -23.74
C THR A 94 -11.61 -14.99 -24.99
N THR A 95 -10.62 -14.21 -25.41
CA THR A 95 -9.82 -14.45 -26.62
C THR A 95 -8.33 -14.56 -26.29
N GLY A 96 -7.64 -15.58 -26.85
CA GLY A 96 -6.22 -15.83 -26.63
C GLY A 96 -5.89 -16.56 -25.32
N ARG A 97 -4.68 -16.36 -24.78
CA ARG A 97 -4.24 -16.99 -23.51
C ARG A 97 -5.14 -16.49 -22.38
N ARG A 98 -5.89 -17.41 -21.75
CA ARG A 98 -6.82 -17.11 -20.65
C ARG A 98 -6.10 -16.36 -19.53
N ARG A 99 -6.34 -15.06 -19.42
CA ARG A 99 -5.84 -14.18 -18.34
C ARG A 99 -7.02 -13.67 -17.52
N LYS A 100 -6.79 -13.54 -16.22
CA LYS A 100 -7.72 -12.94 -15.26
C LYS A 100 -7.24 -11.52 -14.97
N TYR A 101 -8.06 -10.54 -15.27
CA TYR A 101 -7.82 -9.13 -14.98
C TYR A 101 -8.57 -8.75 -13.72
N TYR A 102 -7.91 -8.00 -12.85
CA TYR A 102 -8.42 -7.57 -11.56
C TYR A 102 -8.70 -6.08 -11.57
N PHE A 103 -9.74 -5.71 -10.84
CA PHE A 103 -10.27 -4.36 -10.71
C PHE A 103 -10.67 -4.14 -9.25
N LEU A 104 -10.55 -2.90 -8.76
CA LEU A 104 -11.13 -2.56 -7.45
C LEU A 104 -12.65 -2.51 -7.54
N THR A 105 -13.31 -2.94 -6.47
CA THR A 105 -14.72 -2.60 -6.24
C THR A 105 -14.83 -1.22 -5.60
N GLU A 106 -16.04 -0.67 -5.48
CA GLU A 106 -16.27 0.56 -4.73
C GLU A 106 -15.87 0.43 -3.25
N ASN A 107 -16.10 -0.73 -2.65
CA ASN A 107 -15.61 -1.04 -1.31
C ASN A 107 -14.08 -1.08 -1.27
N GLY A 108 -13.44 -1.69 -2.29
CA GLY A 108 -12.00 -1.71 -2.44
C GLY A 108 -11.37 -0.32 -2.53
N LYS A 109 -11.99 0.61 -3.27
CA LYS A 109 -11.54 2.01 -3.35
C LYS A 109 -11.59 2.70 -1.98
N LYS A 110 -12.66 2.49 -1.21
CA LYS A 110 -12.79 3.04 0.17
C LYS A 110 -11.71 2.48 1.10
N ILE A 111 -11.48 1.17 1.06
CA ILE A 111 -10.44 0.49 1.85
C ILE A 111 -9.06 1.01 1.46
N LEU A 112 -8.74 1.08 0.17
CA LEU A 112 -7.47 1.61 -0.32
C LEU A 112 -7.24 3.05 0.17
N ASN A 113 -8.27 3.91 0.11
CA ASN A 113 -8.16 5.28 0.58
C ASN A 113 -7.86 5.36 2.08
N TYR A 114 -8.54 4.54 2.90
CA TYR A 114 -8.25 4.43 4.33
C TYR A 114 -6.82 3.96 4.59
N LEU A 115 -6.40 2.85 3.98
CA LEU A 115 -5.06 2.28 4.15
C LEU A 115 -3.96 3.27 3.74
N THR A 116 -4.17 3.99 2.63
CA THR A 116 -3.25 5.05 2.18
C THR A 116 -3.13 6.17 3.22
N GLY A 117 -4.26 6.60 3.78
CA GLY A 117 -4.30 7.63 4.80
C GLY A 117 -3.59 7.22 6.09
N TYR A 118 -3.93 6.02 6.57
CA TYR A 118 -3.31 5.42 7.74
C TYR A 118 -1.79 5.29 7.57
N TYR A 119 -1.34 4.72 6.45
CA TYR A 119 0.10 4.56 6.19
C TYR A 119 0.83 5.89 6.11
N SER A 120 0.25 6.90 5.45
CA SER A 120 0.86 8.24 5.36
C SER A 120 1.06 8.87 6.74
N LYS A 121 0.06 8.75 7.63
CA LYS A 121 0.14 9.28 9.01
C LYS A 121 1.12 8.48 9.87
N LEU A 122 1.12 7.14 9.73
CA LEU A 122 2.07 6.28 10.42
C LEU A 122 3.51 6.63 10.03
N THR A 123 3.81 6.74 8.73
CA THR A 123 5.14 7.10 8.25
C THR A 123 5.56 8.48 8.76
N LYS A 124 4.65 9.46 8.79
CA LYS A 124 4.94 10.78 9.39
C LYS A 124 5.24 10.72 10.89
N ALA A 125 4.55 9.87 11.64
CA ALA A 125 4.81 9.69 13.07
C ALA A 125 6.16 8.99 13.32
N ILE A 126 6.45 7.93 12.57
CA ILE A 126 7.72 7.19 12.66
C ILE A 126 8.90 8.04 12.19
N SER A 127 8.69 8.98 11.26
CA SER A 127 9.73 9.88 10.76
C SER A 127 10.38 10.77 11.82
N LEU A 128 9.83 10.83 13.03
CA LEU A 128 10.45 11.50 14.18
C LEU A 128 11.51 10.62 14.88
N LEU A 129 11.49 9.31 14.62
CA LEU A 129 12.35 8.31 15.23
C LEU A 129 13.43 7.80 14.27
N VAL A 130 13.27 8.05 12.97
CA VAL A 130 14.16 7.57 11.91
C VAL A 130 14.46 8.70 10.92
N ASP A 131 15.53 8.57 10.16
CA ASP A 131 15.99 9.59 9.20
C ASP A 131 15.14 9.57 7.91
N ILE A 132 13.88 9.99 8.01
CA ILE A 132 12.96 10.12 6.88
C ILE A 132 12.33 11.51 6.91
N LYS A 133 12.39 12.23 5.79
CA LYS A 133 11.64 13.46 5.62
C LYS A 133 10.28 13.16 4.98
N VAL A 134 9.19 13.38 5.73
CA VAL A 134 7.82 13.19 5.24
C VAL A 134 7.07 14.51 5.20
N GLU A 135 6.59 14.89 4.02
CA GLU A 135 5.69 16.00 3.78
C GLU A 135 4.34 15.48 3.28
N LEU A 136 3.26 15.79 4.01
CA LEU A 136 1.91 15.40 3.62
C LEU A 136 1.31 16.45 2.68
N LYS A 137 0.64 16.02 1.62
CA LYS A 137 -0.03 16.94 0.68
C LYS A 137 -1.17 17.69 1.39
N ASN A 138 -1.17 19.03 1.24
CA ASN A 138 -2.18 19.91 1.83
C ASN A 138 -3.58 19.75 1.21
N SER A 139 -3.67 19.17 0.01
CA SER A 139 -4.94 18.83 -0.65
C SER A 139 -5.77 17.78 0.12
N TYR A 140 -5.19 17.16 1.15
CA TYR A 140 -5.86 16.18 1.99
C TYR A 140 -5.95 16.64 3.44
N LEU A 141 -7.10 16.39 4.05
CA LEU A 141 -7.24 16.33 5.50
C LEU A 141 -7.14 14.86 5.93
N TYR A 142 -6.34 14.59 6.95
CA TYR A 142 -6.28 13.25 7.53
C TYR A 142 -7.08 13.26 8.82
N CYS A 143 -8.13 12.44 8.88
CA CYS A 143 -9.02 12.36 10.04
C CYS A 143 -8.21 12.17 11.33
N PRO A 144 -8.40 13.01 12.37
CA PRO A 144 -7.63 12.89 13.61
C PRO A 144 -7.96 11.59 14.38
N MET A 145 -9.17 11.06 14.20
CA MET A 145 -9.62 9.85 14.90
C MET A 145 -9.17 8.54 14.28
N CYS A 146 -9.08 8.46 12.95
CA CYS A 146 -8.81 7.18 12.27
C CYS A 146 -7.79 7.27 11.12
N ALA A 147 -7.16 8.43 10.92
CA ALA A 147 -6.21 8.70 9.84
C ALA A 147 -6.75 8.53 8.41
N ASN A 148 -8.06 8.33 8.23
CA ASN A 148 -8.67 8.30 6.90
C ASN A 148 -8.30 9.56 6.11
N LYS A 149 -7.85 9.36 4.86
CA LYS A 149 -7.48 10.44 3.95
C LYS A 149 -8.74 11.05 3.34
N ILE A 150 -8.93 12.35 3.48
CA ILE A 150 -10.12 13.08 3.04
C ILE A 150 -9.68 14.09 1.99
N ASP A 151 -10.09 13.86 0.74
CA ASP A 151 -9.90 14.82 -0.34
C ASP A 151 -10.75 16.07 -0.10
N LEU A 152 -10.08 17.23 -0.04
CA LEU A 152 -10.65 18.55 0.18
C LEU A 152 -11.12 19.24 -1.11
N SER A 153 -10.79 18.68 -2.28
CA SER A 153 -11.30 19.17 -3.57
C SER A 153 -12.73 18.71 -3.87
N ALA A 154 -13.21 17.69 -3.17
CA ALA A 154 -14.60 17.21 -3.25
C ALA A 154 -15.53 18.03 -2.33
N GLU A 155 -16.83 18.05 -2.63
CA GLU A 155 -17.93 18.77 -1.95
C GLU A 155 -17.84 18.88 -0.41
N GLU A 156 -18.57 19.83 0.20
CA GLU A 156 -18.59 20.09 1.65
C GLU A 156 -18.73 18.81 2.52
N LYS A 157 -17.59 18.31 3.00
CA LYS A 157 -17.53 17.18 3.94
C LYS A 157 -17.56 17.68 5.37
N ARG A 158 -18.61 17.31 6.11
CA ARG A 158 -18.75 17.61 7.54
C ARG A 158 -18.30 16.47 8.44
N PHE A 159 -18.31 15.22 7.94
CA PHE A 159 -17.98 14.04 8.71
C PHE A 159 -17.00 13.13 7.98
N CYS A 160 -16.17 12.41 8.74
CA CYS A 160 -15.31 11.36 8.22
C CYS A 160 -16.16 10.16 7.76
N ALA A 161 -16.08 9.81 6.47
CA ALA A 161 -16.84 8.70 5.90
C ALA A 161 -16.49 7.31 6.47
N VAL A 162 -15.39 7.19 7.24
CA VAL A 162 -14.95 5.92 7.84
C VAL A 162 -15.38 5.80 9.30
N CYS A 163 -15.13 6.82 10.12
CA CYS A 163 -15.39 6.74 11.58
C CYS A 163 -16.53 7.65 12.06
N GLY A 164 -17.14 8.46 11.19
CA GLY A 164 -18.22 9.37 11.55
C GLY A 164 -17.80 10.62 12.33
N TYR A 165 -16.51 10.81 12.59
CA TYR A 165 -16.00 11.99 13.30
C TYR A 165 -16.35 13.29 12.57
N ASN A 166 -16.86 14.30 13.29
CA ASN A 166 -17.14 15.63 12.75
C ASN A 166 -15.82 16.36 12.48
N ILE A 167 -15.54 16.67 11.21
CA ILE A 167 -14.30 17.31 10.77
C ILE A 167 -14.42 18.84 10.57
N GLU A 168 -15.59 19.43 10.88
CA GLU A 168 -15.82 20.87 10.67
C GLU A 168 -14.84 21.74 11.45
N GLN A 169 -14.46 21.30 12.66
CA GLN A 169 -13.52 22.04 13.49
C GLN A 169 -12.13 22.11 12.82
N GLU A 170 -11.63 20.98 12.34
CA GLU A 170 -10.33 20.89 11.65
C GLU A 170 -10.33 21.67 10.33
N LEU A 171 -11.45 21.67 9.61
CA LEU A 171 -11.60 22.47 8.39
C LEU A 171 -11.59 23.97 8.69
N ASN A 172 -12.22 24.39 9.80
CA ASN A 172 -12.25 25.80 10.21
C ASN A 172 -10.89 26.28 10.70
N GLU A 173 -10.12 25.44 11.38
CA GLU A 173 -8.75 25.76 11.80
C GLU A 173 -7.82 25.96 10.60
N ARG A 174 -7.84 25.04 9.63
CA ARG A 174 -7.04 25.16 8.40
C ARG A 174 -7.35 26.39 7.54
N ARG A 175 -8.57 26.91 7.59
CA ARG A 175 -8.95 28.14 6.87
C ARG A 175 -8.38 29.41 7.49
N LYS A 176 -7.86 29.33 8.72
CA LYS A 176 -7.27 30.47 9.45
C LYS A 176 -5.75 30.56 9.27
N GLU A 177 -5.10 29.51 8.78
CA GLU A 177 -3.68 29.44 8.44
C GLU A 177 -3.42 29.90 6.99
#